data_AF-A0A6I9I519-F1
#
_entry.id   AF-A0A6I9I519-F1
#
_cell.length_a   1.000
_cell.length_b   1.000
_cell.length_c   1.000
_cell.angle_alpha   90.00
_cell.angle_beta   90.00
_cell.angle_gamma   90.00
#
_symmetry.space_group_name_H-M   'P 1'
#
loop_
_entity.id
_entity.type
_entity.pdbx_description
1 polymer ?
#
loop_
_entity_poly.entity_id
_entity_poly.type
_entity_poly.pdbx_seq_one_letter_code
_entity_poly.pdbx_strand_id
1 'polypeptide(L)'
;MTVVFGAAPWGPWPCAGLLPALTRAHCRVILQGGFDRFQACCPDLCSESPVPAMPSTGAENSCSDPRAPLYDQGGPVEILPYLFLGSCSHSSDLQGLRACGITAVLNVSASCPNHFEGLLCYKSIPVEDNQMVEISAWFQEAIGFIDSVKNSGGRVLVHCQAGISRSATICLAYLIQSRRVRLDEAFDFVKQRRGVISPNFSFMGQLLQFETQVLCH
;
A
#
# COMPACT_ATOMS: atom_id res chain seq x y z
N MET A 1 19.97 8.12 -0.60
CA MET A 1 20.22 9.31 -1.42
C MET A 1 19.50 9.07 -2.74
N THR A 2 18.37 9.74 -2.99
CA THR A 2 17.54 9.45 -4.17
C THR A 2 17.78 10.53 -5.22
N VAL A 3 18.47 10.18 -6.30
CA VAL A 3 18.69 11.07 -7.45
C VAL A 3 17.50 10.90 -8.39
N VAL A 4 16.82 12.00 -8.70
CA VAL A 4 15.74 12.04 -9.68
C VAL A 4 16.19 12.88 -10.86
N PHE A 5 16.12 12.32 -12.07
CA PHE A 5 16.49 12.99 -13.30
C PHE A 5 15.30 13.81 -13.82
N GLY A 6 15.49 15.11 -13.92
CA GLY A 6 14.53 16.03 -14.55
C GLY A 6 15.29 17.10 -15.30
N ALA A 7 14.85 17.40 -16.53
CA ALA A 7 15.37 18.51 -17.31
C ALA A 7 14.68 19.81 -16.88
N ALA A 8 15.46 20.80 -16.47
CA ALA A 8 14.99 22.18 -16.35
C ALA A 8 15.93 23.12 -17.12
N PRO A 9 15.40 24.17 -17.76
CA PRO A 9 16.17 25.14 -18.56
C PRO A 9 16.86 26.14 -17.62
N TRP A 10 17.48 27.20 -18.13
CA TRP A 10 18.24 28.24 -17.39
C TRP A 10 19.73 27.91 -17.15
N GLY A 11 20.59 28.86 -17.56
CA GLY A 11 22.01 28.70 -17.90
C GLY A 11 23.02 28.56 -16.75
N PRO A 12 24.34 28.59 -17.07
CA PRO A 12 25.39 27.98 -16.26
C PRO A 12 25.91 28.88 -15.13
N TRP A 13 26.14 28.28 -13.95
CA TRP A 13 27.03 28.84 -12.92
C TRP A 13 28.40 28.13 -12.96
N PRO A 14 29.52 28.84 -12.75
CA PRO A 14 30.86 28.28 -12.83
C PRO A 14 31.19 27.35 -11.66
N CYS A 15 31.87 26.24 -11.99
CA CYS A 15 32.39 25.25 -11.06
C CYS A 15 33.50 25.85 -10.18
N ALA A 16 33.18 26.27 -8.96
CA ALA A 16 34.14 26.32 -7.85
C ALA A 16 33.41 26.52 -6.51
N GLY A 17 33.39 25.45 -5.70
CA GLY A 17 33.07 25.53 -4.27
C GLY A 17 31.65 25.09 -3.92
N LEU A 18 31.50 23.85 -3.43
CA LEU A 18 30.39 23.44 -2.53
C LEU A 18 30.70 22.10 -1.84
N LEU A 19 31.89 21.98 -1.24
CA LEU A 19 32.16 21.07 -0.13
C LEU A 19 32.54 21.96 1.07
N PRO A 20 31.55 22.55 1.76
CA PRO A 20 30.97 21.88 2.93
C PRO A 20 29.50 22.28 3.21
N ALA A 21 28.54 21.76 2.44
CA ALA A 21 27.10 21.96 2.71
C ALA A 21 26.27 20.66 2.66
N LEU A 22 26.88 19.51 2.97
CA LEU A 22 26.26 18.18 2.85
C LEU A 22 25.89 17.52 4.18
N THR A 23 25.52 18.29 5.21
CA THR A 23 25.04 17.74 6.49
C THR A 23 23.68 18.26 6.95
N ARG A 24 22.79 18.71 6.06
CA ARG A 24 21.39 18.96 6.41
C ARG A 24 20.42 18.68 5.26
N ALA A 25 19.38 17.91 5.59
CA ALA A 25 18.07 17.75 4.95
C ALA A 25 18.00 17.79 3.41
N HIS A 26 17.77 16.62 2.79
CA HIS A 26 17.05 16.45 1.51
C HIS A 26 17.38 17.45 0.38
N CYS A 27 18.66 17.74 0.15
CA CYS A 27 19.06 18.48 -1.04
C CYS A 27 19.09 17.52 -2.24
N ARG A 28 18.12 17.65 -3.16
CA ARG A 28 18.13 16.96 -4.46
C ARG A 28 19.10 17.70 -5.38
N VAL A 29 20.24 17.06 -5.67
CA VAL A 29 21.21 17.56 -6.64
C VAL A 29 21.01 16.81 -7.96
N ILE A 30 20.87 17.54 -9.06
CA ILE A 30 20.76 16.97 -10.40
C ILE A 30 22.15 16.95 -11.03
N LEU A 31 22.63 15.77 -11.42
CA LEU A 31 23.90 15.61 -12.13
C LEU A 31 23.72 16.04 -13.59
N GLN A 32 24.28 17.19 -13.94
CA GLN A 32 24.21 17.71 -15.30
C GLN A 32 25.04 16.80 -16.24
N GLY A 33 24.37 16.13 -17.17
CA GLY A 33 25.00 15.16 -18.08
C GLY A 33 24.81 13.68 -17.72
N GLY A 34 24.00 13.38 -16.69
CA GLY A 34 23.62 12.00 -16.36
C GLY A 34 24.69 11.19 -15.62
N PHE A 35 24.36 9.94 -15.33
CA PHE A 35 25.22 9.02 -14.59
C PHE A 35 26.52 8.71 -15.35
N ASP A 36 26.45 8.46 -16.66
CA ASP A 36 27.61 8.06 -17.46
C ASP A 36 28.72 9.13 -17.46
N ARG A 37 28.35 10.40 -17.56
CA ARG A 37 29.30 11.52 -17.50
C ARG A 37 29.89 11.69 -16.10
N PHE A 38 29.08 11.47 -15.06
CA PHE A 38 29.54 11.52 -13.68
C PHE A 38 30.49 10.36 -13.37
N GLN A 39 30.19 9.14 -13.82
CA GLN A 39 31.07 7.97 -13.70
C GLN A 39 32.40 8.18 -14.43
N ALA A 40 32.39 8.83 -15.60
CA ALA A 40 33.61 9.17 -16.32
C ALA A 40 34.47 10.22 -15.59
N CYS A 41 33.86 11.19 -14.90
CA CYS A 41 34.59 12.26 -14.20
C CYS A 41 34.99 11.89 -12.77
N CYS A 42 34.21 11.07 -12.07
CA CYS A 42 34.35 10.78 -10.64
C CYS A 42 34.14 9.29 -10.33
N PRO A 43 34.94 8.37 -10.91
CA PRO A 43 34.74 6.92 -10.78
C PRO A 43 34.81 6.44 -9.33
N ASP A 44 35.63 7.08 -8.48
CA ASP A 44 35.84 6.72 -7.08
C ASP A 44 34.62 6.97 -6.17
N LEU A 45 33.61 7.70 -6.68
CA LEU A 45 32.36 7.99 -5.99
C LEU A 45 31.19 7.10 -6.48
N CYS A 46 31.43 6.24 -7.46
CA CYS A 46 30.45 5.29 -7.99
C CYS A 46 30.69 3.92 -7.36
N SER A 47 29.68 3.36 -6.68
CA SER A 47 29.73 1.96 -6.24
C SER A 47 28.94 1.11 -7.23
N GLU A 48 29.64 0.16 -7.85
CA GLU A 48 29.02 -0.93 -8.61
C GLU A 48 28.18 -1.76 -7.63
N SER A 49 26.87 -1.88 -7.86
CA SER A 49 26.07 -2.88 -7.15
C SER A 49 26.44 -4.26 -7.72
N PRO A 50 26.74 -5.27 -6.90
CA PRO A 50 27.10 -6.59 -7.41
C PRO A 50 25.98 -7.14 -8.27
N VAL A 51 26.30 -7.49 -9.52
CA VAL A 51 25.45 -8.28 -10.39
C VAL A 51 25.28 -9.65 -9.73
N PRO A 52 24.07 -10.12 -9.38
CA PRO A 52 23.93 -11.45 -8.83
C PRO A 52 24.23 -12.47 -9.93
N ALA A 53 25.31 -13.23 -9.76
CA ALA A 53 25.54 -14.44 -10.52
C ALA A 53 24.40 -15.43 -10.28
N MET A 54 23.90 -16.02 -11.36
CA MET A 54 22.95 -17.14 -11.36
C MET A 54 23.39 -18.25 -10.38
N PRO A 55 22.55 -18.69 -9.43
CA PRO A 55 22.68 -20.00 -8.83
C PRO A 55 21.89 -21.01 -9.67
N SER A 56 22.58 -22.06 -10.09
CA SER A 56 21.95 -23.32 -10.51
C SER A 56 21.41 -24.03 -9.26
N THR A 57 20.22 -24.63 -9.39
CA THR A 57 19.61 -25.63 -8.49
C THR A 57 19.23 -25.20 -7.05
N GLY A 58 17.92 -25.18 -6.80
CA GLY A 58 17.30 -25.17 -5.48
C GLY A 58 15.83 -24.79 -5.63
N ALA A 59 14.91 -25.72 -5.32
CA ALA A 59 13.48 -25.53 -5.54
C ALA A 59 12.90 -24.40 -4.68
N GLU A 60 12.51 -23.30 -5.31
CA GLU A 60 11.70 -22.25 -4.70
C GLU A 60 10.27 -22.36 -5.25
N ASN A 61 9.42 -23.07 -4.51
CA ASN A 61 7.99 -23.10 -4.74
C ASN A 61 7.39 -21.73 -4.38
N SER A 62 7.47 -20.76 -5.28
CA SER A 62 6.56 -19.61 -5.31
C SER A 62 5.57 -19.85 -6.43
N CYS A 63 4.32 -20.19 -6.07
CA CYS A 63 3.24 -20.34 -7.03
C CYS A 63 2.73 -18.95 -7.43
N SER A 64 3.55 -18.21 -8.17
CA SER A 64 3.13 -16.96 -8.80
C SER A 64 2.27 -17.35 -10.00
N ASP A 65 0.93 -17.30 -9.87
CA ASP A 65 0.04 -17.51 -11.02
C ASP A 65 0.38 -16.46 -12.10
N PRO A 66 0.85 -16.85 -13.29
CA PRO A 66 1.17 -15.91 -14.36
C PRO A 66 -0.03 -15.07 -14.82
N ARG A 67 -1.25 -15.43 -14.40
CA ARG A 67 -2.50 -14.71 -14.71
C ARG A 67 -2.84 -13.61 -13.71
N ALA A 68 -2.21 -13.57 -12.54
CA ALA A 68 -2.48 -12.53 -11.55
C ALA A 68 -1.95 -11.17 -12.04
N PRO A 69 -2.68 -10.06 -11.84
CA PRO A 69 -2.17 -8.73 -12.13
C PRO A 69 -0.85 -8.46 -11.40
N LEU A 70 0.04 -7.66 -12.00
CA LEU A 70 1.33 -7.29 -11.40
C LEU A 70 1.25 -6.78 -9.95
N TYR A 71 0.18 -6.07 -9.61
CA TYR A 71 -0.04 -5.52 -8.27
C TYR A 71 -0.50 -6.55 -7.21
N ASP A 72 -0.77 -7.78 -7.64
CA ASP A 72 -1.07 -8.95 -6.80
C ASP A 72 0.11 -9.95 -6.81
N GLN A 73 1.24 -9.59 -7.42
CA GLN A 73 2.49 -10.36 -7.28
C GLN A 73 3.04 -10.14 -5.88
N GLY A 74 2.72 -11.05 -4.96
CA GLY A 74 3.12 -11.02 -3.56
C GLY A 74 1.97 -11.30 -2.60
N GLY A 75 2.17 -10.98 -1.33
CA GLY A 75 1.15 -11.11 -0.29
C GLY A 75 0.30 -9.84 -0.12
N PRO A 76 -0.72 -9.89 0.75
CA PRO A 76 -1.44 -8.69 1.16
C PRO A 76 -0.50 -7.70 1.84
N VAL A 77 -0.82 -6.40 1.74
CA VAL A 77 0.04 -5.32 2.22
C VAL A 77 -0.33 -4.95 3.66
N GLU A 78 0.67 -4.87 4.53
CA GLU A 78 0.49 -4.40 5.92
C GLU A 78 0.27 -2.88 5.96
N ILE A 79 -0.90 -2.45 6.43
CA ILE A 79 -1.25 -1.04 6.67
C ILE A 79 -0.88 -0.64 8.09
N LEU A 80 -1.29 -1.45 9.06
CA LEU A 80 -0.91 -1.38 10.47
C LEU A 80 -0.50 -2.79 10.93
N PRO A 81 0.17 -2.94 12.09
CA PRO A 81 0.62 -4.25 12.57
C PRO A 81 -0.46 -5.35 12.61
N TYR A 82 -1.72 -4.97 12.74
CA TYR A 82 -2.89 -5.86 12.80
C TYR A 82 -3.85 -5.71 11.60
N LEU A 83 -3.58 -4.82 10.63
CA LEU A 83 -4.49 -4.50 9.52
C LEU A 83 -3.79 -4.64 8.18
N PHE A 84 -4.31 -5.54 7.34
CA PHE A 84 -3.82 -5.83 6.01
C PHE A 84 -4.82 -5.45 4.94
N LEU A 85 -4.33 -5.04 3.77
CA LEU A 85 -5.12 -4.72 2.58
C LEU A 85 -4.75 -5.67 1.44
N GLY A 86 -5.75 -6.29 0.81
CA GLY A 86 -5.52 -7.20 -0.31
C GLY A 86 -6.67 -7.32 -1.31
N SER A 87 -6.46 -8.21 -2.29
CA SER A 87 -7.42 -8.60 -3.31
C SER A 87 -8.02 -9.98 -2.99
N CYS A 88 -8.92 -10.44 -3.86
CA CYS A 88 -9.49 -11.79 -3.79
C CYS A 88 -8.43 -12.88 -3.98
N SER A 89 -7.38 -12.59 -4.75
CA SER A 89 -6.23 -13.50 -4.94
C SER A 89 -5.49 -13.71 -3.63
N HIS A 90 -5.29 -12.64 -2.85
CA HIS A 90 -4.63 -12.75 -1.54
C HIS A 90 -5.50 -13.48 -0.51
N SER A 91 -6.83 -13.32 -0.56
CA SER A 91 -7.74 -13.98 0.38
C SER A 91 -7.93 -15.48 0.11
N SER A 92 -7.53 -15.97 -1.07
CA SER A 92 -7.59 -17.38 -1.45
C SER A 92 -6.27 -18.14 -1.21
N ASP A 93 -5.20 -17.46 -0.79
CA ASP A 93 -3.91 -18.08 -0.45
C ASP A 93 -3.78 -18.31 1.06
N LEU A 94 -4.13 -19.51 1.53
CA LEU A 94 -4.01 -19.87 2.96
C LEU A 94 -2.57 -19.78 3.47
N GLN A 95 -1.58 -20.08 2.63
CA GLN A 95 -0.18 -20.05 3.04
C GLN A 95 0.28 -18.61 3.25
N GLY A 96 -0.04 -17.72 2.32
CA GLY A 96 0.19 -16.28 2.46
C GLY A 96 -0.51 -15.69 3.68
N LEU A 97 -1.79 -16.04 3.90
CA LEU A 97 -2.53 -15.60 5.08
C LEU A 97 -1.86 -16.05 6.39
N ARG A 98 -1.39 -17.30 6.47
CA ARG A 98 -0.66 -17.83 7.64
C ARG A 98 0.70 -17.17 7.83
N ALA A 99 1.44 -16.93 6.75
CA ALA A 99 2.73 -16.24 6.80
C ALA A 99 2.56 -14.79 7.32
N CYS A 100 1.46 -14.14 6.96
CA CYS A 100 1.06 -12.85 7.52
C CYS A 100 0.38 -12.96 8.89
N GLY A 101 0.26 -14.14 9.51
CA GLY A 101 -0.40 -14.31 10.81
C GLY A 101 -1.85 -13.83 10.85
N ILE A 102 -2.55 -13.86 9.71
CA ILE A 102 -3.95 -13.45 9.60
C ILE A 102 -4.82 -14.43 10.38
N THR A 103 -5.65 -13.90 11.28
CA THR A 103 -6.61 -14.65 12.10
C THR A 103 -8.05 -14.37 11.69
N ALA A 104 -8.28 -13.27 10.98
CA ALA A 104 -9.60 -12.85 10.55
C ALA A 104 -9.59 -12.20 9.16
N VAL A 105 -10.71 -12.31 8.44
CA VAL A 105 -10.88 -11.75 7.10
C VAL A 105 -12.18 -10.95 7.03
N LEU A 106 -12.06 -9.70 6.60
CA LEU A 106 -13.18 -8.83 6.25
C LEU A 106 -13.32 -8.80 4.72
N ASN A 107 -14.32 -9.49 4.21
CA ASN A 107 -14.65 -9.57 2.79
C ASN A 107 -15.63 -8.44 2.43
N VAL A 108 -15.18 -7.47 1.64
CA VAL A 108 -15.96 -6.30 1.22
C VAL A 108 -16.42 -6.47 -0.24
N SER A 109 -16.83 -7.68 -0.63
CA SER A 109 -17.28 -7.98 -1.98
C SER A 109 -18.40 -9.02 -1.98
N ALA A 110 -19.46 -8.74 -2.74
CA ALA A 110 -20.52 -9.73 -2.97
C ALA A 110 -20.08 -10.90 -3.89
N SER A 111 -19.05 -10.69 -4.71
CA SER A 111 -18.60 -11.67 -5.72
C SER A 111 -17.44 -12.55 -5.28
N CYS A 112 -16.81 -12.26 -4.14
CA CYS A 112 -15.66 -13.01 -3.66
C CYS A 112 -16.11 -14.04 -2.60
N PRO A 113 -15.75 -15.33 -2.71
CA PRO A 113 -16.09 -16.31 -1.70
C PRO A 113 -15.17 -16.23 -0.47
N ASN A 114 -15.65 -16.74 0.67
CA ASN A 114 -14.83 -16.98 1.86
C ASN A 114 -14.22 -18.38 1.76
N HIS A 115 -12.91 -18.48 1.54
CA HIS A 115 -12.26 -19.78 1.24
C HIS A 115 -11.98 -20.66 2.45
N PHE A 116 -11.86 -20.08 3.65
CA PHE A 116 -11.32 -20.78 4.83
C PHE A 116 -12.21 -20.65 6.06
N GLU A 117 -13.53 -20.64 5.83
CA GLU A 117 -14.51 -20.65 6.93
C GLU A 117 -14.28 -21.85 7.85
N GLY A 118 -14.30 -21.62 9.16
CA GLY A 118 -13.93 -22.60 10.19
C GLY A 118 -12.45 -22.61 10.59
N LEU A 119 -11.56 -22.04 9.76
CA LEU A 119 -10.15 -21.84 10.11
C LEU A 119 -9.83 -20.39 10.49
N LEU A 120 -10.49 -19.43 9.84
CA LEU A 120 -10.36 -18.00 10.10
C LEU A 120 -11.72 -17.43 10.52
N CYS A 121 -11.71 -16.34 11.28
CA CYS A 121 -12.93 -15.59 11.57
C CYS A 121 -13.29 -14.72 10.36
N TYR A 122 -14.53 -14.81 9.87
CA TYR A 122 -14.98 -14.04 8.72
C TYR A 122 -16.05 -13.02 9.09
N LYS A 123 -16.01 -11.89 8.39
CA LYS A 123 -17.13 -10.98 8.26
C LYS A 123 -17.29 -10.57 6.79
N SER A 124 -18.52 -10.60 6.29
CA SER A 124 -18.83 -10.26 4.90
C SER A 124 -19.69 -9.01 4.85
N ILE A 125 -19.28 -8.04 4.04
CA ILE A 125 -19.99 -6.81 3.72
C ILE A 125 -20.20 -6.83 2.20
N PRO A 126 -21.39 -7.26 1.72
CA PRO A 126 -21.63 -7.54 0.31
C PRO A 126 -21.86 -6.23 -0.47
N VAL A 127 -20.78 -5.49 -0.70
CA VAL A 127 -20.79 -4.20 -1.39
C VAL A 127 -20.29 -4.35 -2.83
N GLU A 128 -21.03 -3.80 -3.78
CA GLU A 128 -20.59 -3.63 -5.16
C GLU A 128 -19.71 -2.38 -5.33
N ASP A 129 -18.83 -2.40 -6.32
CA ASP A 129 -17.95 -1.26 -6.61
C ASP A 129 -18.58 -0.33 -7.65
N ASN A 130 -19.68 0.32 -7.27
CA ASN A 130 -20.38 1.25 -8.14
C ASN A 130 -20.80 2.52 -7.37
N GLN A 131 -21.18 3.55 -8.11
CA GLN A 131 -21.44 4.89 -7.55
C GLN A 131 -22.72 4.96 -6.71
N MET A 132 -23.63 4.00 -6.86
CA MET A 132 -24.94 3.98 -6.19
C MET A 132 -24.88 3.37 -4.78
N VAL A 133 -23.77 2.70 -4.42
CA VAL A 133 -23.66 2.05 -3.13
C VAL A 133 -23.25 3.03 -2.04
N GLU A 134 -24.00 3.01 -0.94
CA GLU A 134 -23.65 3.68 0.31
C GLU A 134 -22.74 2.77 1.15
N ILE A 135 -21.43 2.82 0.90
CA ILE A 135 -20.44 2.05 1.67
C ILE A 135 -20.25 2.65 3.09
N SER A 136 -20.53 3.94 3.29
CA SER A 136 -20.42 4.60 4.60
C SER A 136 -21.30 4.00 5.68
N ALA A 137 -22.46 3.45 5.31
CA ALA A 137 -23.36 2.75 6.24
C ALA A 137 -22.67 1.57 6.95
N TRP A 138 -21.62 1.02 6.34
CA TRP A 138 -20.86 -0.13 6.86
C TRP A 138 -19.61 0.24 7.63
N PHE A 139 -19.23 1.54 7.69
CA PHE A 139 -17.97 1.95 8.31
C PHE A 139 -17.89 1.55 9.78
N GLN A 140 -18.91 1.84 10.58
CA GLN A 140 -18.91 1.51 12.01
C GLN A 140 -18.85 -0.01 12.25
N GLU A 141 -19.57 -0.77 11.45
CA GLU A 141 -19.57 -2.23 11.53
C GLU A 141 -18.21 -2.84 11.13
N ALA A 142 -17.59 -2.33 10.07
CA ALA A 142 -16.25 -2.74 9.64
C ALA A 142 -15.19 -2.36 10.68
N ILE A 143 -15.23 -1.13 11.20
CA ILE A 143 -14.32 -0.63 12.23
C ILE A 143 -14.43 -1.48 13.50
N GLY A 144 -15.65 -1.76 13.96
CA GLY A 144 -15.88 -2.59 15.14
C GLY A 144 -15.33 -4.02 14.99
N PHE A 145 -15.42 -4.59 13.78
CA PHE A 145 -14.79 -5.89 13.49
C PHE A 145 -13.26 -5.82 13.50
N ILE A 146 -12.67 -4.78 12.89
CA ILE A 146 -11.21 -4.60 12.91
C ILE A 146 -10.71 -4.43 14.36
N ASP A 147 -11.41 -3.64 15.17
CA ASP A 147 -11.05 -3.41 16.57
C ASP A 147 -11.22 -4.66 17.43
N SER A 148 -12.25 -5.48 17.21
CA SER A 148 -12.42 -6.75 17.95
C SER A 148 -11.27 -7.73 17.66
N VAL A 149 -10.83 -7.82 16.40
CA VAL A 149 -9.67 -8.65 16.02
C VAL A 149 -8.39 -8.10 16.63
N LYS A 150 -8.17 -6.79 16.53
CA LYS A 150 -7.02 -6.12 17.15
C LYS A 150 -6.97 -6.36 18.67
N ASN A 151 -8.10 -6.21 19.37
CA ASN A 151 -8.18 -6.32 20.82
C ASN A 151 -7.97 -7.76 21.32
N SER A 152 -8.20 -8.76 20.47
CA SER A 152 -7.87 -10.16 20.74
C SER A 152 -6.41 -10.52 20.38
N GLY A 153 -5.61 -9.54 19.94
CA GLY A 153 -4.23 -9.76 19.52
C GLY A 153 -4.10 -10.38 18.13
N GLY A 154 -5.19 -10.45 17.38
CA GLY A 154 -5.24 -10.99 16.02
C GLY A 154 -4.82 -10.00 14.95
N ARG A 155 -4.83 -10.48 13.70
CA ARG A 155 -4.55 -9.67 12.50
C ARG A 155 -5.66 -9.90 11.48
N VAL A 156 -6.17 -8.81 10.90
CA VAL A 156 -7.27 -8.83 9.94
C VAL A 156 -6.77 -8.51 8.53
N LEU A 157 -7.20 -9.30 7.55
CA LEU A 157 -7.14 -8.94 6.14
C LEU A 157 -8.47 -8.30 5.73
N VAL A 158 -8.42 -7.06 5.23
CA VAL A 158 -9.54 -6.43 4.53
C VAL A 158 -9.30 -6.59 3.04
N HIS A 159 -10.22 -7.25 2.34
CA HIS A 159 -10.11 -7.45 0.90
C HIS A 159 -11.41 -7.18 0.16
N CYS A 160 -11.28 -6.97 -1.14
CA CYS A 160 -12.40 -6.97 -2.09
C CYS A 160 -11.95 -7.74 -3.34
N GLN A 161 -12.52 -7.48 -4.51
CA GLN A 161 -12.10 -8.15 -5.74
C GLN A 161 -10.63 -7.86 -6.09
N ALA A 162 -10.26 -6.59 -6.28
CA ALA A 162 -8.93 -6.17 -6.76
C ALA A 162 -8.05 -5.53 -5.68
N GLY A 163 -8.60 -5.26 -4.50
CA GLY A 163 -7.86 -4.52 -3.47
C GLY A 163 -7.56 -3.07 -3.84
N ILE A 164 -8.41 -2.44 -4.66
CA ILE A 164 -8.19 -1.09 -5.23
C ILE A 164 -9.15 -0.06 -4.62
N SER A 165 -10.46 -0.35 -4.59
CA SER A 165 -11.51 0.59 -4.19
C SER A 165 -12.15 0.21 -2.86
N ARG A 166 -13.14 -0.68 -2.82
CA ARG A 166 -13.92 -1.06 -1.61
C ARG A 166 -13.09 -1.34 -0.35
N SER A 167 -12.13 -2.27 -0.40
CA SER A 167 -11.30 -2.58 0.77
C SER A 167 -10.37 -1.44 1.15
N ALA A 168 -9.86 -0.67 0.18
CA ALA A 168 -9.07 0.52 0.47
C ALA A 168 -9.92 1.58 1.17
N THR A 169 -11.16 1.81 0.73
CA THR A 169 -12.12 2.71 1.38
C THR A 169 -12.34 2.35 2.85
N ILE A 170 -12.52 1.06 3.16
CA ILE A 170 -12.66 0.60 4.55
C ILE A 170 -11.39 0.86 5.37
N CYS A 171 -10.21 0.60 4.81
CA CYS A 171 -8.94 0.92 5.48
C CYS A 171 -8.78 2.42 5.75
N LEU A 172 -9.19 3.28 4.80
CA LEU A 172 -9.15 4.75 4.97
C LEU A 172 -10.11 5.20 6.07
N ALA A 173 -11.36 4.73 6.06
CA ALA A 173 -12.33 5.01 7.12
C ALA A 173 -11.80 4.57 8.49
N TYR A 174 -11.16 3.40 8.56
CA TYR A 174 -10.55 2.91 9.80
C TYR A 174 -9.42 3.83 10.29
N LEU A 175 -8.55 4.33 9.41
CA LEU A 175 -7.46 5.24 9.80
C LEU A 175 -8.01 6.58 10.30
N ILE A 176 -9.01 7.15 9.61
CA ILE A 176 -9.68 8.39 10.04
C ILE A 176 -10.24 8.23 11.45
N GLN A 177 -10.98 7.14 11.72
CA GLN A 177 -11.56 6.89 13.04
C GLN A 177 -10.51 6.60 14.12
N SER A 178 -9.64 5.63 13.88
CA SER A 178 -8.76 5.07 14.91
C SER A 178 -7.53 5.92 15.19
N ARG A 179 -7.06 6.70 14.20
CA ARG A 179 -5.89 7.58 14.32
C ARG A 179 -6.25 9.06 14.36
N ARG A 180 -7.53 9.41 14.14
CA ARG A 180 -8.00 10.81 14.08
C ARG A 180 -7.18 11.65 13.09
N VAL A 181 -6.84 11.05 11.94
CA VAL A 181 -6.11 11.72 10.84
C VAL A 181 -7.08 12.13 9.74
N ARG A 182 -6.67 13.12 8.97
CA ARG A 182 -7.44 13.57 7.81
C ARG A 182 -7.44 12.54 6.68
N LEU A 183 -8.41 12.64 5.77
CA LEU A 183 -8.55 11.73 4.64
C LEU A 183 -7.36 11.80 3.69
N ASP A 184 -6.80 12.99 3.43
CA ASP A 184 -5.61 13.15 2.59
C ASP A 184 -4.39 12.45 3.18
N GLU A 185 -4.14 12.62 4.48
CA GLU A 185 -3.07 11.94 5.21
C GLU A 185 -3.27 10.41 5.21
N ALA A 186 -4.49 9.94 5.48
CA ALA A 186 -4.82 8.51 5.43
C ALA A 186 -4.62 7.94 4.01
N PHE A 187 -5.03 8.68 2.99
CA PHE A 187 -4.90 8.29 1.59
C PHE A 187 -3.45 8.11 1.20
N ASP A 188 -2.61 9.11 1.48
CA ASP A 188 -1.17 9.05 1.19
C ASP A 188 -0.49 7.90 1.93
N PHE A 189 -0.86 7.67 3.20
CA PHE A 189 -0.31 6.58 4.01
C PHE A 189 -0.60 5.19 3.42
N VAL A 190 -1.83 4.96 2.94
CA VAL A 190 -2.20 3.68 2.31
C VAL A 190 -1.63 3.60 0.88
N LYS A 191 -1.63 4.70 0.13
CA LYS A 191 -1.11 4.77 -1.25
C LYS A 191 0.38 4.44 -1.32
N GLN A 192 1.17 4.92 -0.36
CA GLN A 192 2.60 4.59 -0.26
C GLN A 192 2.87 3.09 -0.07
N ARG A 193 1.93 2.36 0.54
CA ARG A 193 2.04 0.92 0.81
C ARG A 193 1.45 0.09 -0.32
N ARG A 194 0.30 0.49 -0.86
CA ARG A 194 -0.34 -0.12 -2.04
C ARG A 194 -0.60 0.96 -3.09
N GLY A 195 0.36 1.11 -4.01
CA GLY A 195 0.35 2.15 -5.04
C GLY A 195 -0.85 2.12 -5.99
N VAL A 196 -1.59 1.01 -6.06
CA VAL A 196 -2.76 0.86 -6.94
C VAL A 196 -4.08 1.30 -6.34
N ILE A 197 -4.14 1.68 -5.05
CA ILE A 197 -5.43 2.09 -4.47
C ILE A 197 -6.04 3.26 -5.25
N SER A 198 -7.34 3.18 -5.47
CA SER A 198 -8.15 4.17 -6.15
C SER A 198 -9.62 3.89 -5.81
N PRO A 199 -10.10 4.32 -4.62
CA PRO A 199 -11.52 4.37 -4.34
C PRO A 199 -12.28 5.09 -5.44
N ASN A 200 -13.46 4.59 -5.79
CA ASN A 200 -14.32 5.31 -6.72
C ASN A 200 -14.74 6.69 -6.14
N PHE A 201 -15.13 7.61 -7.01
CA PHE A 201 -15.43 8.99 -6.63
C PHE A 201 -16.58 9.11 -5.61
N SER A 202 -17.62 8.25 -5.71
CA SER A 202 -18.72 8.22 -4.74
C SER A 202 -18.22 7.84 -3.35
N PHE A 203 -17.36 6.82 -3.25
CA PHE A 203 -16.74 6.41 -1.99
C PHE A 203 -15.81 7.48 -1.42
N MET A 204 -15.11 8.23 -2.27
CA MET A 204 -14.29 9.36 -1.82
C MET A 204 -15.16 10.48 -1.19
N GLY A 205 -16.31 10.80 -1.79
CA GLY A 205 -17.27 11.73 -1.21
C GLY A 205 -17.82 11.26 0.14
N GLN A 206 -18.16 9.96 0.24
CA GLN A 206 -18.61 9.36 1.50
C GLN A 206 -17.54 9.38 2.59
N LEU A 207 -16.25 9.20 2.23
CA LEU A 207 -15.13 9.33 3.17
C LEU A 207 -14.95 10.77 3.68
N LEU A 208 -15.10 11.78 2.82
CA LEU A 208 -15.03 13.19 3.25
C LEU A 208 -16.15 13.56 4.23
N GLN A 209 -17.35 13.04 3.98
CA GLN A 209 -18.47 13.21 4.92
C GLN A 209 -18.18 12.51 6.26
N PHE A 210 -17.64 11.30 6.21
CA PHE A 210 -17.26 10.56 7.41
C PHE A 210 -16.15 11.26 8.21
N GLU A 211 -15.10 11.76 7.54
CA GLU A 211 -14.06 12.58 8.16
C GLU A 211 -14.64 13.75 8.94
N THR A 212 -15.57 14.50 8.35
CA THR A 212 -16.24 15.63 9.01
C THR A 212 -16.97 15.16 10.27
N GLN A 213 -17.70 14.04 10.19
CA GLN A 213 -18.43 13.49 11.35
C GLN A 213 -17.49 13.04 12.48
N VAL A 214 -16.32 12.52 12.14
CA VAL A 214 -15.37 11.93 13.09
C VAL A 214 -14.40 12.94 13.69
N LEU A 215 -13.99 13.96 12.94
CA LEU A 215 -12.97 14.91 13.40
C LEU A 215 -13.56 16.20 13.98
N CYS A 216 -14.79 16.56 13.62
CA CYS A 216 -15.46 17.75 14.16
C CYS A 216 -16.25 17.49 15.45
N HIS A 217 -16.34 16.23 15.90
CA HIS A 217 -17.02 15.80 17.13
C HIS A 217 -16.10 14.92 18.01
#